data_AF-A0A139WKF4-F1
#
_entry.id   AF-A0A139WKF4-F1
#
_cell.length_a   1.000
_cell.length_b   1.000
_cell.length_c   1.000
_cell.angle_alpha   90.00
_cell.angle_beta   90.00
_cell.angle_gamma   90.00
#
_symmetry.space_group_name_H-M   'P 1'
#
loop_
_entity.id
_entity.type
_entity.pdbx_description
1 polymer ?
#
loop_
_entity_poly.entity_id
_entity_poly.type
_entity_poly.pdbx_seq_one_letter_code
_entity_poly.pdbx_strand_id
1 'polypeptide(L)'
;MEFNPNEHQHLRYNPLKGDWILVSPHRALRPWSGQVEQPQVEIVPEFDPKNPLCPGVKRSSGIVTPQYKSTYTLVLPKRQVQRFTDLDKKQKEALAAALKAIVAKYDNIFKCTFPYSMGWHGAPTGEKFKESLPYWTFHGCYYPPLLRSATVKKFMVGYEMLAQAQRDITPESAAALIKEQSEVRFSDK
;
A
#
# COMPACT_ATOMS: atom_id res chain seq x y z
N MET A 1 -13.54 25.62 -27.88
CA MET A 1 -14.07 26.00 -26.56
C MET A 1 -13.11 25.49 -25.51
N GLU A 2 -12.82 26.32 -24.51
CA GLU A 2 -11.92 25.99 -23.41
C GLU A 2 -12.69 25.20 -22.34
N PHE A 3 -12.10 24.14 -21.80
CA PHE A 3 -12.77 23.28 -20.83
C PHE A 3 -12.82 23.95 -19.45
N ASN A 4 -14.02 24.34 -19.02
CA ASN A 4 -14.31 24.78 -17.66
C ASN A 4 -14.77 23.60 -16.75
N PRO A 5 -13.96 23.14 -15.78
CA PRO A 5 -14.31 22.02 -14.90
C PRO A 5 -15.49 22.26 -13.94
N ASN A 6 -15.89 23.52 -13.71
CA ASN A 6 -17.02 23.87 -12.84
C ASN A 6 -18.37 23.81 -13.58
N GLU A 7 -18.35 23.98 -14.89
CA GLU A 7 -19.55 24.01 -15.74
C GLU A 7 -19.69 22.73 -16.57
N HIS A 8 -18.58 22.16 -17.03
CA HIS A 8 -18.60 20.96 -17.86
C HIS A 8 -18.70 19.69 -17.02
N GLN A 9 -19.71 18.90 -17.35
CA GLN A 9 -19.92 17.59 -16.75
C GLN A 9 -18.88 16.59 -17.26
N HIS A 10 -18.55 15.59 -16.45
CA HIS A 10 -17.61 14.54 -16.86
C HIS A 10 -18.36 13.53 -17.74
N LEU A 11 -18.13 13.60 -19.05
CA LEU A 11 -18.69 12.67 -20.04
C LEU A 11 -17.64 11.63 -20.46
N ARG A 12 -18.10 10.44 -20.88
CA ARG A 12 -17.28 9.40 -21.51
C ARG A 12 -17.94 8.93 -22.79
N TYR A 13 -17.17 8.77 -23.86
CA TYR A 13 -17.67 8.23 -25.11
C TYR A 13 -17.97 6.74 -25.00
N ASN A 14 -19.16 6.33 -25.42
CA ASN A 14 -19.60 4.93 -25.50
C ASN A 14 -19.51 4.45 -26.96
N PRO A 15 -18.47 3.68 -27.32
CA PRO A 15 -18.26 3.25 -28.70
C PRO A 15 -19.27 2.22 -29.20
N LEU A 16 -20.05 1.58 -28.31
CA LEU A 16 -21.07 0.60 -28.69
C LEU A 16 -22.37 1.26 -29.18
N LYS A 17 -22.63 2.48 -28.71
CA LYS A 17 -23.81 3.26 -29.10
C LYS A 17 -23.48 4.47 -29.96
N GLY A 18 -22.20 4.84 -30.04
CA GLY A 18 -21.75 6.01 -30.79
C GLY A 18 -21.96 7.34 -30.06
N ASP A 19 -22.33 7.31 -28.77
CA ASP A 19 -22.80 8.48 -28.02
C ASP A 19 -21.97 8.76 -26.76
N TRP A 20 -21.98 10.01 -26.31
CA TRP A 20 -21.37 10.41 -25.04
C TRP A 20 -22.34 10.20 -23.87
N ILE A 21 -21.88 9.54 -22.81
CA ILE A 21 -22.66 9.29 -21.60
C ILE A 21 -22.15 10.11 -20.41
N LEU A 22 -23.08 10.61 -19.59
CA LEU A 22 -22.76 11.30 -18.35
C LEU A 22 -22.24 10.33 -17.30
N VAL A 23 -21.02 10.58 -16.79
CA VAL A 23 -20.37 9.74 -15.77
C VAL A 23 -20.51 10.35 -14.38
N SER A 24 -20.33 11.67 -14.26
CA SER A 24 -20.54 12.38 -12.99
C SER A 24 -20.89 13.84 -13.26
N PRO A 25 -22.05 14.33 -12.81
CA PRO A 25 -22.37 15.75 -12.85
C PRO A 25 -21.54 16.51 -11.82
N HIS A 26 -21.04 17.69 -12.21
CA HIS A 26 -20.49 18.74 -11.33
C HIS A 26 -19.55 18.23 -10.22
N ARG A 27 -18.59 17.35 -10.56
CA ARG A 27 -17.67 16.73 -9.60
C ARG A 27 -16.91 17.76 -8.76
N ALA A 28 -16.51 18.87 -9.38
CA ALA A 28 -15.76 19.95 -8.74
C ALA A 28 -16.58 20.77 -7.73
N LEU A 29 -17.93 20.70 -7.78
CA LEU A 29 -18.83 21.47 -6.91
C LEU A 29 -19.25 20.74 -5.63
N ARG A 30 -18.67 19.56 -5.34
CA ARG A 30 -18.99 18.86 -4.09
C ARG A 30 -18.42 19.64 -2.91
N PRO A 31 -19.23 19.95 -1.87
CA PRO A 31 -18.77 20.74 -0.73
C PRO A 31 -17.68 19.97 0.00
N TRP A 32 -16.46 20.53 -0.02
CA TRP A 32 -15.30 20.03 0.68
C TRP A 32 -15.11 20.88 1.94
N SER A 33 -15.09 20.23 3.11
CA SER A 33 -14.98 20.87 4.44
C SER A 33 -13.70 20.48 5.17
N GLY A 34 -12.63 20.22 4.42
CA GLY A 34 -11.30 19.95 4.99
C GLY A 34 -10.55 21.25 5.26
N GLN A 35 -9.62 21.24 6.21
CA GLN A 35 -8.65 22.32 6.36
C GLN A 35 -7.75 22.35 5.12
N VAL A 36 -7.64 23.50 4.45
CA VAL A 36 -6.67 23.71 3.35
C VAL A 36 -5.33 24.02 3.99
N GLU A 37 -4.40 23.07 3.95
CA GLU A 37 -3.00 23.42 4.15
C GLU A 37 -2.49 24.11 2.88
N GLN A 38 -1.86 25.27 3.06
CA GLN A 38 -1.14 25.93 1.97
C GLN A 38 -0.06 24.95 1.48
N PRO A 39 -0.04 24.56 0.19
CA PRO A 39 1.04 23.72 -0.31
C PRO A 39 2.34 24.51 -0.17
N GLN A 40 3.24 24.05 0.71
CA GLN A 40 4.63 24.45 0.60
C GLN A 40 5.14 23.91 -0.74
N VAL A 41 5.24 24.80 -1.72
CA VAL A 41 5.90 24.47 -2.99
C VAL A 41 7.40 24.60 -2.76
N GLU A 42 7.93 23.66 -1.99
CA GLU A 42 9.36 23.38 -2.07
C GLU A 42 9.51 22.42 -3.26
N ILE A 43 10.17 22.89 -4.33
CA ILE A 43 10.47 22.02 -5.47
C ILE A 43 11.61 21.10 -5.03
N VAL A 44 11.21 20.01 -4.39
CA VAL A 44 12.11 18.94 -3.99
C VAL A 44 12.30 18.03 -5.20
N PRO A 45 13.54 17.77 -5.65
CA PRO A 45 13.78 16.87 -6.76
C PRO A 45 13.27 15.45 -6.44
N GLU A 46 12.71 14.77 -7.44
CA GLU A 46 12.18 13.39 -7.34
C GLU A 46 13.22 12.39 -6.80
N PHE A 47 14.50 12.71 -6.96
CA PHE A 47 15.62 11.97 -6.40
C PHE A 47 16.65 12.96 -5.84
N ASP A 48 16.95 12.85 -4.54
CA ASP A 48 18.05 13.57 -3.91
C ASP A 48 19.24 12.61 -3.67
N PRO A 49 20.35 12.74 -4.43
CA PRO A 49 21.53 11.90 -4.24
C PRO A 49 22.23 12.11 -2.89
N LYS A 50 21.92 13.20 -2.17
CA LYS A 50 22.45 13.48 -0.83
C LYS A 50 21.58 12.92 0.29
N ASN A 51 20.37 12.43 -0.02
CA ASN A 51 19.47 11.84 0.96
C ASN A 51 19.77 10.33 1.15
N PRO A 52 20.30 9.90 2.31
CA PRO A 52 20.71 8.51 2.54
C PRO A 52 19.55 7.50 2.54
N LEU A 53 18.30 7.98 2.52
CA LEU A 53 17.11 7.16 2.48
C LEU A 53 16.57 6.94 1.07
N CYS A 54 17.05 7.67 0.06
CA CYS A 54 16.61 7.47 -1.32
C CYS A 54 17.03 6.08 -1.84
N PRO A 55 16.17 5.42 -2.64
CA PRO A 55 16.48 4.15 -3.27
C PRO A 55 17.81 4.21 -4.04
N GLY A 56 18.76 3.33 -3.70
CA GLY A 56 20.08 3.29 -4.32
C GLY A 56 21.12 4.27 -3.76
N VAL A 57 20.81 5.10 -2.76
CA VAL A 57 21.79 6.00 -2.13
C VAL A 57 22.60 5.30 -1.03
N LYS A 58 23.90 5.60 -0.97
CA LYS A 58 24.84 5.06 0.02
C LYS A 58 24.77 5.86 1.32
N ARG A 59 24.52 5.17 2.44
CA ARG A 59 24.45 5.77 3.78
C ARG A 59 25.84 6.09 4.33
N SER A 60 25.89 6.92 5.36
CA SER A 60 27.11 7.20 6.13
C SER A 60 27.77 5.95 6.72
N SER A 61 27.01 4.88 6.94
CA SER A 61 27.52 3.56 7.37
C SER A 61 28.14 2.72 6.25
N GLY A 62 28.17 3.23 5.01
CA GLY A 62 28.70 2.53 3.83
C GLY A 62 27.71 1.58 3.15
N ILE A 63 26.53 1.34 3.74
CA ILE A 63 25.48 0.45 3.22
C ILE A 63 24.62 1.20 2.20
N VAL A 64 24.33 0.57 1.05
CA VAL A 64 23.46 1.13 0.01
C VAL A 64 22.01 0.77 0.31
N THR A 65 21.12 1.78 0.27
CA THR A 65 19.68 1.57 0.43
C THR A 65 19.13 0.76 -0.76
N PRO A 66 18.40 -0.34 -0.54
CA PRO A 66 17.84 -1.15 -1.63
C PRO A 66 16.93 -0.33 -2.56
N GLN A 67 16.91 -0.68 -3.84
CA GLN A 67 16.02 -0.06 -4.82
C GLN A 67 14.58 -0.58 -4.64
N TYR A 68 13.75 0.16 -3.88
CA TYR A 68 12.33 -0.16 -3.72
C TYR A 68 11.45 0.82 -4.50
N LYS A 69 10.36 0.30 -5.11
CA LYS A 69 9.50 1.02 -6.06
C LYS A 69 8.03 1.20 -5.61
N SER A 70 7.59 0.57 -4.51
CA SER A 70 6.22 0.73 -3.96
C SER A 70 6.10 0.10 -2.56
N THR A 71 4.98 0.36 -1.86
CA THR A 71 4.76 -0.17 -0.49
C THR A 71 3.31 -0.60 -0.27
N TYR A 72 3.19 -1.89 0.08
CA TYR A 72 2.12 -2.55 0.83
C TYR A 72 2.79 -3.12 2.10
N THR A 73 2.05 -3.46 3.16
CA THR A 73 2.66 -4.26 4.25
C THR A 73 2.91 -5.66 3.72
N LEU A 74 4.15 -5.90 3.32
CA LEU A 74 4.64 -7.13 2.74
C LEU A 74 5.50 -7.85 3.79
N VAL A 75 5.15 -9.09 4.11
CA VAL A 75 5.94 -9.97 4.99
C VAL A 75 6.74 -10.91 4.10
N LEU A 76 8.07 -10.81 4.14
CA LEU A 76 8.94 -11.64 3.33
C LEU A 76 10.18 -12.09 4.13
N PRO A 77 10.74 -13.28 3.84
CA PRO A 77 11.94 -13.76 4.49
C PRO A 77 13.17 -12.97 4.02
N LYS A 78 14.15 -12.78 4.92
CA LYS A 78 15.44 -12.14 4.59
C LYS A 78 16.36 -13.02 3.74
N ARG A 79 16.07 -14.33 3.69
CA ARG A 79 16.79 -15.31 2.86
C ARG A 79 15.84 -15.81 1.78
N GLN A 80 16.40 -16.24 0.65
CA GLN A 80 15.61 -16.77 -0.44
C GLN A 80 14.87 -18.04 0.01
N VAL A 81 13.53 -17.97 -0.01
CA VAL A 81 12.61 -19.08 0.26
C VAL A 81 11.55 -19.02 -0.82
N GLN A 82 11.29 -20.13 -1.51
CA GLN A 82 10.38 -20.13 -2.66
C GLN A 82 8.93 -20.41 -2.23
N ARG A 83 8.72 -21.31 -1.27
CA ARG A 83 7.38 -21.73 -0.81
C ARG A 83 7.27 -21.69 0.71
N PHE A 84 6.03 -21.63 1.21
CA PHE A 84 5.73 -21.71 2.64
C PHE A 84 6.31 -22.98 3.29
N THR A 85 6.28 -24.10 2.57
CA THR A 85 6.77 -25.41 3.02
C THR A 85 8.28 -25.45 3.22
N ASP A 86 9.02 -24.56 2.56
CA ASP A 86 10.47 -24.54 2.56
C ASP A 86 11.03 -23.81 3.80
N LEU A 87 10.16 -23.24 4.63
CA LEU A 87 10.55 -22.57 5.87
C LEU A 87 11.06 -23.57 6.91
N ASP A 88 12.26 -23.32 7.41
CA ASP A 88 12.81 -24.03 8.56
C ASP A 88 12.08 -23.65 9.87
N LYS A 89 12.40 -24.36 10.95
CA LYS A 89 11.78 -24.13 12.27
C LYS A 89 11.98 -22.70 12.78
N LYS A 90 13.19 -22.15 12.66
CA LYS A 90 13.53 -20.79 13.14
C LYS A 90 12.80 -19.74 12.30
N GLN A 91 12.68 -19.97 11.00
CA GLN A 91 11.95 -19.08 10.09
C GLN A 91 10.44 -19.09 10.40
N LYS A 92 9.85 -20.24 10.73
CA LYS A 92 8.45 -20.34 11.17
C LYS A 92 8.19 -19.59 12.48
N GLU A 93 9.09 -19.73 13.46
CA GLU A 93 9.02 -19.01 14.74
C GLU A 93 9.15 -17.49 14.53
N ALA A 94 10.12 -17.06 13.72
CA ALA A 94 10.30 -15.65 13.38
C ALA A 94 9.11 -15.08 12.61
N LEU A 95 8.52 -15.87 11.71
CA LEU A 95 7.31 -15.49 10.99
C LEU A 95 6.14 -15.30 11.96
N ALA A 96 5.90 -16.23 12.89
CA ALA A 96 4.84 -16.11 13.88
C ALA A 96 5.01 -14.84 14.74
N ALA A 97 6.24 -14.53 15.18
CA ALA A 97 6.53 -13.31 15.90
C ALA A 97 6.24 -12.04 15.07
N ALA A 98 6.64 -12.03 13.79
CA ALA A 98 6.37 -10.91 12.89
C ALA A 98 4.87 -10.70 12.66
N LEU A 99 4.11 -11.76 12.45
CA LEU A 99 2.65 -11.69 12.27
C LEU A 99 1.97 -11.13 13.53
N LYS A 100 2.37 -11.59 14.72
CA LYS A 100 1.86 -11.06 16.00
C LYS A 100 2.14 -9.56 16.12
N ALA A 101 3.36 -9.12 15.84
CA ALA A 101 3.75 -7.72 15.90
C ALA A 101 2.96 -6.86 14.90
N ILE A 102 2.77 -7.32 13.66
CA ILE A 102 2.02 -6.60 12.63
C ILE A 102 0.55 -6.42 13.04
N VAL A 103 -0.10 -7.50 13.48
CA VAL A 103 -1.51 -7.44 13.91
C VAL A 103 -1.68 -6.52 15.11
N ALA A 104 -0.78 -6.62 16.11
CA ALA A 104 -0.82 -5.73 17.27
C ALA A 104 -0.63 -4.25 16.87
N LYS A 105 0.31 -3.97 15.97
CA LYS A 105 0.54 -2.61 15.45
C LYS A 105 -0.69 -2.10 14.70
N TYR A 106 -1.32 -2.89 13.85
CA TYR A 106 -2.55 -2.50 13.16
C TYR A 106 -3.70 -2.19 14.12
N ASP A 107 -3.96 -3.07 15.08
CA ASP A 107 -5.01 -2.88 16.08
C ASP A 107 -4.77 -1.59 16.91
N ASN A 108 -3.50 -1.25 17.10
CA ASN A 108 -3.10 -0.05 17.83
C ASN A 108 -3.32 1.27 17.08
N ILE A 109 -3.38 1.28 15.74
CA ILE A 109 -3.52 2.52 14.94
C ILE A 109 -4.81 3.26 15.31
N PHE A 110 -5.94 2.54 15.36
CA PHE A 110 -7.25 3.11 15.68
C PHE A 110 -7.88 2.53 16.95
N LYS A 111 -7.10 1.77 17.75
CA LYS A 111 -7.55 1.13 18.99
C LYS A 111 -8.80 0.28 18.79
N CYS A 112 -8.78 -0.55 17.74
CA CYS A 112 -9.87 -1.46 17.40
C CYS A 112 -9.30 -2.76 16.81
N THR A 113 -10.14 -3.78 16.64
CA THR A 113 -9.77 -4.94 15.81
C THR A 113 -9.71 -4.50 14.36
N PHE A 114 -8.51 -4.43 13.80
CA PHE A 114 -8.25 -3.87 12.48
C PHE A 114 -8.64 -4.89 11.40
N PRO A 115 -9.65 -4.61 10.55
CA PRO A 115 -10.05 -5.54 9.50
C PRO A 115 -8.98 -5.57 8.40
N TYR A 116 -8.75 -6.74 7.80
CA TYR A 116 -7.90 -6.90 6.62
C TYR A 116 -8.25 -8.19 5.87
N SER A 117 -7.95 -8.20 4.58
CA SER A 117 -7.72 -9.44 3.83
C SER A 117 -6.22 -9.69 3.76
N MET A 118 -5.79 -10.93 3.93
CA MET A 118 -4.38 -11.29 3.75
C MET A 118 -4.23 -12.64 3.05
N GLY A 119 -3.10 -12.84 2.39
CA GLY A 119 -2.79 -14.08 1.70
C GLY A 119 -1.29 -14.28 1.50
N TRP A 120 -0.93 -15.49 1.09
CA TRP A 120 0.45 -15.92 0.84
C TRP A 120 0.66 -16.18 -0.64
N HIS A 121 1.78 -15.72 -1.17
CA HIS A 121 2.26 -16.04 -2.50
C HIS A 121 3.60 -16.75 -2.39
N GLY A 122 3.76 -17.82 -3.16
CA GLY A 122 4.99 -18.59 -3.25
C GLY A 122 5.05 -19.31 -4.60
N ALA A 123 6.18 -19.95 -4.86
CA ALA A 123 6.40 -20.67 -6.11
C ALA A 123 5.29 -21.71 -6.37
N PRO A 124 4.83 -21.84 -7.63
CA PRO A 124 3.84 -22.84 -8.02
C PRO A 124 4.17 -24.25 -7.49
N THR A 125 3.12 -24.97 -7.14
CA THR A 125 3.17 -26.39 -6.74
C THR A 125 2.69 -27.28 -7.90
N GLY A 126 2.30 -28.53 -7.63
CA GLY A 126 1.84 -29.46 -8.67
C GLY A 126 2.98 -29.95 -9.56
N GLU A 127 2.77 -30.00 -10.86
CA GLU A 127 3.75 -30.47 -11.85
C GLU A 127 5.07 -29.66 -11.79
N LYS A 128 4.97 -28.36 -11.50
CA LYS A 128 6.12 -27.45 -11.39
C LYS A 128 6.86 -27.54 -10.05
N PHE A 129 6.45 -28.44 -9.14
CA PHE A 129 7.05 -28.52 -7.81
C PHE A 129 8.54 -28.90 -7.86
N LYS A 130 8.93 -29.76 -8.82
CA LYS A 130 10.32 -30.22 -9.01
C LYS A 130 11.16 -29.27 -9.87
N GLU A 131 10.55 -28.27 -10.50
CA GLU A 131 11.28 -27.30 -11.31
C GLU A 131 12.07 -26.33 -10.42
N SER A 132 13.25 -25.93 -10.89
CA SER A 132 14.03 -24.89 -10.24
C SER A 132 13.42 -23.52 -10.56
N LEU A 133 12.84 -22.86 -9.55
CA LEU A 133 12.16 -21.56 -9.68
C LEU A 133 12.84 -20.48 -8.79
N PRO A 134 14.15 -20.23 -8.95
CA PRO A 134 14.93 -19.40 -8.02
C PRO A 134 14.49 -17.93 -7.98
N TYR A 135 13.73 -17.49 -8.99
CA TYR A 135 13.16 -16.15 -9.11
C TYR A 135 11.90 -15.92 -8.27
N TRP A 136 11.33 -16.97 -7.66
CA TRP A 136 10.19 -16.84 -6.75
C TRP A 136 10.65 -16.59 -5.32
N THR A 137 10.09 -15.56 -4.70
CA THR A 137 10.26 -15.28 -3.27
C THR A 137 8.92 -15.37 -2.58
N PHE A 138 8.82 -16.26 -1.60
CA PHE A 138 7.67 -16.41 -0.73
C PHE A 138 7.40 -15.10 0.03
N HIS A 139 6.16 -14.64 0.03
CA HIS A 139 5.75 -13.43 0.75
C HIS A 139 4.26 -13.44 1.09
N GLY A 140 3.88 -12.67 2.11
CA GLY A 140 2.50 -12.44 2.51
C GLY A 140 2.11 -10.98 2.35
N CYS A 141 0.90 -10.73 1.85
CA CYS A 141 0.37 -9.38 1.63
C CYS A 141 -0.81 -9.12 2.57
N TYR A 142 -0.84 -7.91 3.17
CA TYR A 142 -1.99 -7.41 3.92
C TYR A 142 -2.68 -6.27 3.16
N TYR A 143 -4.01 -6.36 3.05
CA TYR A 143 -4.88 -5.35 2.44
C TYR A 143 -5.95 -4.88 3.43
N PRO A 144 -5.61 -3.98 4.36
CA PRO A 144 -6.59 -3.38 5.25
C PRO A 144 -7.40 -2.25 4.56
N PRO A 145 -8.70 -2.10 4.87
CA PRO A 145 -9.53 -1.07 4.27
C PRO A 145 -9.64 0.21 5.10
N LEU A 146 -9.24 0.24 6.38
CA LEU A 146 -9.37 1.45 7.22
C LEU A 146 -8.35 2.52 6.79
N LEU A 147 -8.78 3.79 6.75
CA LEU A 147 -7.96 4.89 6.24
C LEU A 147 -7.75 6.01 7.26
N ARG A 148 -8.81 6.58 7.83
CA ARG A 148 -8.72 7.78 8.69
C ARG A 148 -9.09 7.53 10.15
N SER A 149 -9.91 6.51 10.41
CA SER A 149 -10.35 6.13 11.76
C SER A 149 -10.87 4.68 11.76
N ALA A 150 -11.30 4.19 12.93
CA ALA A 150 -11.96 2.90 13.07
C ALA A 150 -13.26 2.77 12.23
N THR A 151 -13.85 3.89 11.81
CA THR A 151 -15.13 3.92 11.08
C THR A 151 -15.00 4.39 9.63
N VAL A 152 -13.86 4.98 9.24
CA VAL A 152 -13.66 5.55 7.91
C VAL A 152 -12.72 4.68 7.06
N LYS A 153 -13.27 4.10 5.98
CA LYS A 153 -12.60 3.17 5.06
C LYS A 153 -12.18 3.84 3.75
N LYS A 154 -11.16 3.30 3.09
CA LYS A 154 -10.90 3.47 1.66
C LYS A 154 -11.88 2.59 0.88
N PHE A 155 -12.48 3.16 -0.17
CA PHE A 155 -13.33 2.45 -1.12
C PHE A 155 -12.60 2.35 -2.45
N MET A 156 -12.44 1.13 -2.97
CA MET A 156 -11.87 0.85 -4.29
C MET A 156 -13.01 0.77 -5.31
N VAL A 157 -13.51 1.91 -5.76
CA VAL A 157 -14.72 2.02 -6.60
C VAL A 157 -14.52 3.04 -7.73
N GLY A 158 -15.47 3.15 -8.67
CA GLY A 158 -15.46 4.23 -9.66
C GLY A 158 -14.23 4.22 -10.55
N TYR A 159 -13.26 5.11 -10.27
CA TYR A 159 -12.01 5.19 -11.04
C TYR A 159 -11.14 3.94 -10.84
N GLU A 160 -11.06 3.43 -9.60
CA GLU A 160 -10.26 2.25 -9.27
C GLU A 160 -10.78 0.97 -9.93
N MET A 161 -12.08 0.89 -10.25
CA MET A 161 -12.68 -0.25 -10.95
C MET A 161 -12.53 -0.18 -12.48
N LEU A 162 -12.44 1.03 -13.04
CA LEU A 162 -12.54 1.26 -14.49
C LEU A 162 -11.27 1.82 -15.13
N ALA A 163 -10.26 2.16 -14.34
CA ALA A 163 -9.00 2.72 -14.81
C ALA A 163 -7.80 2.11 -14.08
N GLN A 164 -7.46 2.60 -12.88
CA GLN A 164 -6.29 2.13 -12.13
C GLN A 164 -6.42 2.43 -10.63
N ALA A 165 -5.64 1.74 -9.81
CA ALA A 165 -5.60 1.95 -8.36
C ALA A 165 -5.12 3.38 -8.00
N GLN A 166 -5.70 3.94 -6.94
CA GLN A 166 -5.32 5.24 -6.39
C GLN A 166 -5.32 5.19 -4.85
N ARG A 167 -4.50 6.05 -4.23
CA ARG A 167 -4.31 6.16 -2.78
C ARG A 167 -4.24 7.62 -2.32
N ASP A 168 -4.73 7.88 -1.12
CA ASP A 168 -4.84 9.24 -0.56
C ASP A 168 -3.68 9.65 0.36
N ILE A 169 -3.00 8.68 0.97
CA ILE A 169 -1.79 8.92 1.80
C ILE A 169 -0.56 8.53 1.00
N THR A 170 0.67 8.77 1.47
CA THR A 170 1.89 8.20 0.85
C THR A 170 2.34 6.93 1.60
N PRO A 171 3.01 5.99 0.94
CA PRO A 171 3.37 4.75 1.59
C PRO A 171 4.36 4.94 2.75
N GLU A 172 5.18 5.99 2.68
CA GLU A 172 6.12 6.42 3.71
C GLU A 172 5.36 6.87 4.97
N SER A 173 4.33 7.71 4.81
CA SER A 173 3.49 8.15 5.92
C SER A 173 2.76 6.99 6.58
N ALA A 174 2.25 6.05 5.78
CA ALA A 174 1.63 4.83 6.31
C ALA A 174 2.63 3.96 7.09
N ALA A 175 3.85 3.78 6.57
CA ALA A 175 4.89 3.00 7.22
C ALA A 175 5.37 3.65 8.53
N ALA A 176 5.52 4.98 8.55
CA ALA A 176 5.86 5.74 9.76
C ALA A 176 4.79 5.54 10.85
N LEU A 177 3.52 5.72 10.50
CA LEU A 177 2.38 5.51 11.40
C LEU A 177 2.36 4.10 12.01
N ILE A 178 2.55 3.06 11.19
CA ILE A 178 2.61 1.67 11.64
C ILE A 178 3.82 1.43 12.57
N LYS A 179 4.97 2.01 12.23
CA LYS A 179 6.22 1.83 12.98
C LYS A 179 6.11 2.38 14.41
N GLU A 180 5.45 3.52 14.59
CA GLU A 180 5.21 4.18 15.88
C GLU A 180 4.32 3.37 16.84
N GLN A 181 3.53 2.43 16.33
CA GLN A 181 2.64 1.63 17.18
C GLN A 181 3.40 0.61 18.03
N SER A 182 2.90 0.32 19.22
CA SER A 182 3.45 -0.74 20.08
C SER A 182 3.25 -2.14 19.46
N GLU A 183 4.15 -3.07 19.77
CA GLU A 183 4.00 -4.50 19.47
C GLU A 183 3.11 -5.23 20.49
N VAL A 184 2.72 -4.56 21.59
CA VAL A 184 1.72 -5.04 22.54
C VAL A 184 0.38 -4.42 22.16
N ARG A 185 -0.65 -5.26 21.99
CA ARG A 185 -1.99 -4.84 21.60
C ARG A 185 -2.60 -3.97 22.70
N PHE A 186 -3.36 -2.95 22.34
CA PHE A 186 -3.96 -2.01 23.30
C PHE A 186 -4.91 -2.67 24.31
N SER A 187 -5.50 -3.82 23.96
CA SER A 187 -6.40 -4.59 24.84
C SER A 187 -5.67 -5.44 25.88
N ASP A 188 -4.36 -5.61 25.73
CA ASP A 188 -3.54 -6.48 26.58
C ASP A 188 -2.78 -5.66 27.65
N LYS A 189 -3.10 -4.36 27.75
CA LYS A 189 -2.66 -3.46 28.82
C LYS A 189 -3.77 -3.31 29.85
#